data_AF-A0A7C4DZE8-F1
#
_entry.id   AF-A0A7C4DZE8-F1
#
_cell.length_a   1.000
_cell.length_b   1.000
_cell.length_c   1.000
_cell.angle_alpha   90.00
_cell.angle_beta   90.00
_cell.angle_gamma   90.00
#
_symmetry.space_group_name_H-M   'P 1'
#
loop_
_entity.id
_entity.type
_entity.pdbx_description
1 polymer ?
#
loop_
_entity_poly.entity_id
_entity_poly.type
_entity_poly.pdbx_seq_one_letter_code
_entity_poly.pdbx_strand_id
1 'polypeptide(L)'
;MFLSISLRLLMNLESLNSVESVGNLVRHRTAPIVIRTEEAYAIRFVPAISGEALAHGYQMSLVEEAKRLNLPLTEESERGEFLKFADDSLLNKYGISIPKSEAQIRKTETQIMLKDFICDVGGFLYAGDYPVKRTSLFNVGYMIPALEDIQATALEAQFHVRHSPSSMKQYQIPYNVEVGSAVYTFTFTISFKEIATPLTAFGERHEEYEELLKAQKENRTRAALSALASFITLLPFGAKKSRFLPNMEYLSAIAAYSNDKGFVTSPGNSRNFIKDTVERANEYIILSRKIRSKEPRIMLIALDREGAADNIENVEVTRNPEAFARRIVEIVEEEIREKK
;
A
#
# COMPACT_ATOMS: atom_id res chain seq x y z
N MET A 1 -6.70 7.57 -14.12
CA MET A 1 -6.96 6.21 -13.59
C MET A 1 -6.26 6.15 -12.25
N PHE A 2 -7.01 6.48 -11.22
CA PHE A 2 -6.58 6.50 -9.84
C PHE A 2 -7.54 5.62 -9.05
N LEU A 3 -7.00 4.84 -8.12
CA LEU A 3 -7.75 3.96 -7.26
C LEU A 3 -7.38 4.26 -5.81
N SER A 4 -8.38 4.40 -4.97
CA SER A 4 -8.23 4.51 -3.51
C SER A 4 -9.02 3.40 -2.85
N ILE A 5 -8.45 2.72 -1.87
CA ILE A 5 -9.08 1.64 -1.11
C ILE A 5 -8.87 1.92 0.37
N SER A 6 -9.95 1.94 1.15
CA SER A 6 -9.92 1.98 2.61
C SER A 6 -10.44 0.65 3.14
N LEU A 7 -9.71 0.02 4.06
CA LEU A 7 -10.06 -1.28 4.63
C LEU A 7 -10.28 -1.17 6.14
N ARG A 8 -11.18 -2.01 6.67
CA ARG A 8 -11.37 -2.33 8.09
C ARG A 8 -11.19 -3.84 8.27
N LEU A 9 -10.23 -4.20 9.11
CA LEU A 9 -9.83 -5.58 9.37
C LEU A 9 -9.90 -5.84 10.87
N LEU A 10 -10.61 -6.88 11.30
CA LEU A 10 -10.47 -7.40 12.65
C LEU A 10 -9.19 -8.24 12.71
N MET A 11 -8.22 -7.80 13.52
CA MET A 11 -6.92 -8.44 13.59
C MET A 11 -6.50 -8.70 15.03
N ASN A 12 -5.93 -9.88 15.26
CA ASN A 12 -5.18 -10.16 16.47
C ASN A 12 -3.68 -9.89 16.22
N LEU A 13 -3.08 -9.01 17.01
CA LEU A 13 -1.68 -8.63 16.92
C LEU A 13 -0.91 -9.14 18.13
N GLU A 14 0.02 -10.06 17.88
CA GLU A 14 1.06 -10.47 18.85
C GLU A 14 2.45 -10.02 18.40
N SER A 15 2.73 -9.99 17.08
CA SER A 15 4.10 -9.82 16.59
C SER A 15 4.27 -9.02 15.30
N LEU A 16 3.21 -8.44 14.75
CA LEU A 16 3.30 -7.71 13.47
C LEU A 16 4.13 -6.42 13.55
N ASN A 17 4.45 -5.96 14.77
CA ASN A 17 5.09 -4.67 15.06
C ASN A 17 6.30 -4.76 16.01
N SER A 18 6.96 -5.90 16.17
CA SER A 18 8.08 -5.99 17.12
C SER A 18 9.21 -4.99 16.80
N VAL A 19 9.54 -4.13 17.76
CA VAL A 19 10.76 -3.33 17.81
C VAL A 19 11.73 -4.05 18.75
N GLU A 20 13.03 -3.79 18.61
CA GLU A 20 14.13 -4.38 19.37
C GLU A 20 13.76 -4.80 20.82
N SER A 21 14.19 -5.99 21.21
CA SER A 21 13.97 -6.51 22.56
C SER A 21 14.83 -5.73 23.56
N VAL A 22 14.20 -5.15 24.58
CA VAL A 22 14.90 -4.61 25.75
C VAL A 22 14.78 -5.65 26.87
N GLY A 23 15.82 -6.45 27.07
CA GLY A 23 15.78 -7.59 28.00
C GLY A 23 14.83 -8.70 27.50
N ASN A 24 13.93 -9.19 28.38
CA ASN A 24 12.94 -10.24 28.05
C ASN A 24 11.59 -9.69 27.53
N LEU A 25 11.49 -8.39 27.25
CA LEU A 25 10.28 -7.76 26.73
C LEU A 25 10.48 -7.33 25.27
N VAL A 26 9.63 -7.85 24.38
CA VAL A 26 9.55 -7.39 22.99
C VAL A 26 8.50 -6.29 22.92
N ARG A 27 8.90 -5.04 22.64
CA ARG A 27 7.96 -3.92 22.51
C ARG A 27 7.35 -3.89 21.10
N HIS A 28 6.12 -3.38 20.98
CA HIS A 28 5.51 -3.11 19.68
C HIS A 28 5.79 -1.69 19.20
N ARG A 29 5.88 -1.50 17.88
CA ARG A 29 5.89 -0.19 17.23
C ARG A 29 4.55 0.46 17.54
N THR A 30 4.62 1.58 18.26
CA THR A 30 3.46 2.39 18.58
C THR A 30 3.47 3.68 17.77
N ALA A 31 2.30 4.13 17.33
CA ALA A 31 2.11 5.47 16.80
C ALA A 31 1.33 6.34 17.80
N PRO A 32 1.74 7.61 18.03
CA PRO A 32 0.91 8.54 18.76
C PRO A 32 -0.28 8.94 17.88
N ILE A 33 -1.48 8.72 18.39
CA ILE A 33 -2.72 9.19 17.76
C ILE A 33 -3.41 10.18 18.69
N VAL A 34 -4.00 11.21 18.09
CA VAL A 34 -4.82 12.18 18.82
C VAL A 34 -6.26 11.69 18.75
N ILE A 35 -6.83 11.34 19.89
CA ILE A 35 -8.24 10.95 20.01
C ILE A 35 -9.03 12.09 20.63
N ARG A 36 -10.26 12.27 20.16
CA ARG A 36 -11.22 13.18 20.80
C ARG A 36 -11.84 12.46 22.01
N THR A 37 -11.76 13.09 23.17
CA THR A 37 -12.54 12.72 24.36
C THR A 37 -13.79 13.61 24.44
N GLU A 38 -14.67 13.37 25.40
CA GLU A 38 -15.91 14.15 25.57
C GLU A 38 -15.65 15.67 25.67
N GLU A 39 -14.52 16.06 26.28
CA GLU A 39 -14.21 17.47 26.58
C GLU A 39 -12.89 17.97 25.97
N ALA A 40 -12.00 17.10 25.48
CA ALA A 40 -10.65 17.47 25.05
C ALA A 40 -10.09 16.56 23.94
N TYR A 41 -8.82 16.80 23.58
CA TYR A 41 -8.03 15.87 22.79
C TYR A 41 -6.98 15.21 23.68
N ALA A 42 -6.79 13.90 23.52
CA ALA A 42 -5.78 13.14 24.25
C ALA A 42 -4.84 12.43 23.27
N ILE A 43 -3.56 12.37 23.61
CA ILE A 43 -2.57 11.57 22.87
C ILE A 43 -2.59 10.15 23.45
N ARG A 44 -2.81 9.16 22.60
CA ARG A 44 -2.68 7.73 22.94
C ARG A 44 -1.64 7.09 22.04
N PHE A 45 -0.82 6.20 22.60
CA PHE A 45 0.08 5.36 21.82
C PHE A 45 -0.64 4.05 21.54
N VAL A 46 -0.79 3.72 20.26
CA VAL A 46 -1.45 2.49 19.81
C VAL A 46 -0.51 1.65 18.98
N PRO A 47 -0.61 0.31 19.02
CA PRO A 47 0.14 -0.55 18.11
C PRO A 47 -0.20 -0.17 16.66
N ALA A 48 0.81 0.00 15.80
CA ALA A 48 0.60 0.43 14.43
C ALA A 48 1.56 -0.26 13.47
N ILE A 49 1.04 -0.79 12.35
CA ILE A 49 1.88 -1.28 11.25
C ILE A 49 2.20 -0.10 10.34
N SER A 50 3.48 0.07 10.03
CA SER A 50 3.91 1.20 9.20
C SER A 50 3.48 1.02 7.74
N GLY A 51 3.24 2.13 7.05
CA GLY A 51 2.94 2.13 5.62
C GLY A 51 4.06 1.47 4.79
N GLU A 52 5.32 1.56 5.24
CA GLU A 52 6.46 0.92 4.59
C GLU A 52 6.40 -0.60 4.66
N ALA A 53 5.93 -1.19 5.75
CA ALA A 53 5.77 -2.64 5.86
C ALA A 53 4.67 -3.15 4.90
N LEU A 54 3.57 -2.40 4.77
CA LEU A 54 2.52 -2.70 3.80
C LEU A 54 3.02 -2.50 2.36
N ALA A 55 3.77 -1.42 2.10
CA ALA A 55 4.38 -1.11 0.81
C ALA A 55 5.41 -2.16 0.39
N HIS A 56 6.17 -2.72 1.33
CA HIS A 56 7.05 -3.87 1.10
C HIS A 56 6.23 -5.08 0.64
N GLY A 57 5.14 -5.40 1.36
CA GLY A 57 4.22 -6.49 0.97
C GLY A 57 3.64 -6.32 -0.44
N TYR A 58 3.22 -5.10 -0.82
CA TYR A 58 2.77 -4.83 -2.19
C TYR A 58 3.89 -4.94 -3.22
N GLN A 59 5.10 -4.44 -2.92
CA GLN A 59 6.25 -4.58 -3.82
C GLN A 59 6.70 -6.02 -3.99
N MET A 60 6.58 -6.88 -2.97
CA MET A 60 6.79 -8.32 -3.13
C MET A 60 5.78 -8.94 -4.11
N SER A 61 4.51 -8.56 -4.04
CA SER A 61 3.52 -8.97 -5.05
C SER A 61 3.88 -8.47 -6.45
N LEU A 62 4.45 -7.26 -6.58
CA LEU A 62 4.95 -6.74 -7.86
C LEU A 62 6.10 -7.59 -8.42
N VAL A 63 7.00 -8.07 -7.57
CA VAL A 63 8.12 -8.95 -7.98
C VAL A 63 7.58 -10.26 -8.57
N GLU A 64 6.62 -10.90 -7.90
CA GLU A 64 6.01 -12.14 -8.41
C GLU A 64 5.33 -11.95 -9.77
N GLU A 65 4.60 -10.85 -9.94
CA GLU A 65 3.94 -10.51 -11.21
C GLU A 65 4.94 -10.13 -12.30
N ALA A 66 6.02 -9.46 -11.95
CA ALA A 66 7.10 -9.13 -12.88
C ALA A 66 7.79 -10.39 -13.41
N LYS A 67 8.06 -11.38 -12.55
CA LYS A 67 8.59 -12.69 -12.99
C LYS A 67 7.63 -13.39 -13.93
N ARG A 68 6.33 -13.42 -13.59
CA ARG A 68 5.30 -14.07 -14.41
C ARG A 68 5.16 -13.43 -15.80
N LEU A 69 5.33 -12.11 -15.90
CA LEU A 69 5.18 -11.34 -17.14
C LEU A 69 6.51 -10.99 -17.83
N ASN A 70 7.64 -11.53 -17.33
CA ASN A 70 9.00 -11.22 -17.81
C ASN A 70 9.29 -9.72 -17.87
N LEU A 71 8.84 -8.97 -16.86
CA LEU A 71 9.19 -7.56 -16.69
C LEU A 71 10.59 -7.42 -16.06
N PRO A 72 11.32 -6.34 -16.36
CA PRO A 72 12.69 -6.17 -15.88
C PRO A 72 12.75 -6.00 -14.36
N LEU A 73 13.66 -6.73 -13.72
CA LEU A 73 13.96 -6.66 -12.30
C LEU A 73 15.48 -6.62 -12.10
N THR A 74 15.91 -5.89 -11.07
CA THR A 74 17.27 -5.97 -10.55
C THR A 74 17.39 -7.18 -9.62
N GLU A 75 18.62 -7.69 -9.43
CA GLU A 75 18.90 -8.80 -8.51
C GLU A 75 18.42 -8.50 -7.08
N GLU A 76 18.63 -7.27 -6.60
CA GLU A 76 18.20 -6.83 -5.27
C GLU A 76 16.68 -6.82 -5.16
N SER A 77 15.98 -6.20 -6.11
CA SER A 77 14.51 -6.22 -6.14
C SER A 77 13.96 -7.64 -6.24
N GLU A 78 14.60 -8.53 -6.99
CA GLU A 78 14.21 -9.94 -7.10
C GLU A 78 14.29 -10.69 -5.75
N ARG A 79 15.27 -10.33 -4.90
CA ARG A 79 15.41 -10.85 -3.53
C ARG A 79 14.48 -10.18 -2.52
N GLY A 80 13.75 -9.14 -2.91
CA GLY A 80 12.94 -8.33 -1.99
C GLY A 80 13.74 -7.27 -1.21
N GLU A 81 14.98 -6.99 -1.65
CA GLU A 81 15.85 -5.93 -1.13
C GLU A 81 15.62 -4.65 -1.93
N PHE A 82 14.61 -3.86 -1.57
CA PHE A 82 14.21 -2.67 -2.33
C PHE A 82 15.13 -1.46 -2.10
N LEU A 83 16.41 -1.59 -2.46
CA LEU A 83 17.42 -0.51 -2.42
C LEU A 83 17.18 0.56 -3.51
N LYS A 84 16.59 0.15 -4.65
CA LYS A 84 16.03 1.04 -5.68
C LYS A 84 16.96 2.19 -6.11
N PHE A 85 18.16 1.86 -6.59
CA PHE A 85 19.14 2.82 -7.12
C PHE A 85 19.43 4.01 -6.20
N ALA A 86 19.52 3.76 -4.88
CA ALA A 86 19.77 4.80 -3.90
C ALA A 86 21.13 5.52 -4.06
N ASP A 87 22.12 4.86 -4.68
CA ASP A 87 23.50 5.34 -4.77
C ASP A 87 24.19 4.97 -6.10
N ASP A 88 25.38 5.53 -6.29
CA ASP A 88 26.25 5.37 -7.45
C ASP A 88 26.63 3.90 -7.71
N SER A 89 26.77 3.09 -6.65
CA SER A 89 27.18 1.69 -6.78
C SER A 89 26.13 0.89 -7.53
N LEU A 90 24.85 1.14 -7.26
CA LEU A 90 23.72 0.50 -7.92
C LEU A 90 23.58 0.99 -9.37
N LEU A 91 23.77 2.29 -9.64
CA LEU A 91 23.76 2.80 -11.02
C LEU A 91 24.87 2.14 -11.85
N ASN A 92 26.09 2.11 -11.33
CA ASN A 92 27.24 1.50 -12.00
C ASN A 92 27.04 0.00 -12.23
N LYS A 93 26.51 -0.73 -11.23
CA LYS A 93 26.21 -2.18 -11.34
C LYS A 93 25.33 -2.50 -12.54
N TYR A 94 24.34 -1.66 -12.83
CA TYR A 94 23.38 -1.88 -13.92
C TYR A 94 23.68 -1.09 -15.20
N GLY A 95 24.87 -0.50 -15.29
CA GLY A 95 25.35 0.23 -16.47
C GLY A 95 24.55 1.51 -16.76
N ILE A 96 24.05 2.17 -15.71
CA ILE A 96 23.40 3.48 -15.80
C ILE A 96 24.44 4.55 -15.47
N SER A 97 24.63 5.51 -16.36
CA SER A 97 25.57 6.60 -16.13
C SER A 97 25.11 7.49 -14.98
N ILE A 98 26.02 7.82 -14.07
CA ILE A 98 25.79 8.82 -13.03
C ILE A 98 25.48 10.17 -13.70
N PRO A 99 24.34 10.82 -13.37
CA PRO A 99 24.00 12.11 -13.94
C PRO A 99 25.02 13.18 -13.49
N LYS A 100 25.51 13.97 -14.45
CA LYS A 100 26.49 15.06 -14.25
C LYS A 100 25.89 16.45 -14.49
N SER A 101 24.60 16.52 -14.80
CA SER A 101 23.87 17.76 -15.03
C SER A 101 22.36 17.53 -14.86
N GLU A 102 21.60 18.60 -14.62
CA GLU A 102 20.14 18.55 -14.57
C GLU A 102 19.52 18.02 -15.87
N ALA A 103 20.20 18.27 -17.00
CA ALA A 103 19.79 17.76 -18.31
C ALA A 103 19.71 16.23 -18.34
N GLN A 104 20.51 15.52 -17.54
CA GLN A 104 20.57 14.06 -17.55
C GLN A 104 19.57 13.38 -16.60
N ILE A 105 18.85 14.15 -15.77
CA ILE A 105 17.95 13.60 -14.73
C ILE A 105 16.83 12.75 -15.35
N ARG A 106 16.12 13.27 -16.37
CA ARG A 106 15.02 12.53 -17.02
C ARG A 106 15.53 11.28 -17.74
N LYS A 107 16.66 11.36 -18.44
CA LYS A 107 17.27 10.19 -19.08
C LYS A 107 17.59 9.10 -18.04
N THR A 108 18.17 9.49 -16.91
CA THR A 108 18.52 8.58 -15.81
C THR A 108 17.28 7.95 -15.20
N GLU A 109 16.20 8.72 -14.97
CA GLU A 109 14.90 8.19 -14.52
C GLU A 109 14.39 7.10 -15.45
N THR A 110 14.35 7.39 -16.76
CA THR A 110 13.88 6.45 -17.78
C THR A 110 14.72 5.18 -17.82
N GLN A 111 16.04 5.28 -17.69
CA GLN A 111 16.95 4.12 -17.64
C GLN A 111 16.69 3.25 -16.40
N ILE A 112 16.52 3.86 -15.23
CA ILE A 112 16.18 3.15 -13.99
C ILE A 112 14.86 2.39 -14.14
N MET A 113 13.82 3.04 -14.69
CA MET A 113 12.52 2.40 -14.92
C MET A 113 12.60 1.23 -15.90
N LEU A 114 13.45 1.31 -16.93
CA LEU A 114 13.68 0.24 -17.90
C LEU A 114 14.45 -0.94 -17.28
N LYS A 115 15.27 -0.70 -16.26
CA LYS A 115 16.01 -1.74 -15.54
C LYS A 115 15.22 -2.39 -14.43
N ASP A 116 14.29 -1.67 -13.81
CA ASP A 116 13.53 -2.18 -12.67
C ASP A 116 12.08 -1.71 -12.67
N PHE A 117 11.17 -2.67 -12.85
CA PHE A 117 9.73 -2.46 -12.74
C PHE A 117 9.29 -1.99 -11.35
N ILE A 118 9.98 -2.41 -10.29
CA ILE A 118 9.66 -1.96 -8.92
C ILE A 118 9.92 -0.46 -8.78
N CYS A 119 10.97 0.06 -9.41
CA CYS A 119 11.29 1.49 -9.41
C CYS A 119 10.27 2.32 -10.22
N ASP A 120 9.69 1.75 -11.28
CA ASP A 120 8.62 2.41 -12.05
C ASP A 120 7.34 2.58 -11.21
N VAL A 121 6.90 1.54 -10.51
CA VAL A 121 5.64 1.57 -9.73
C VAL A 121 5.85 2.13 -8.32
N GLY A 122 6.84 1.61 -7.59
CA GLY A 122 7.13 1.97 -6.19
C GLY A 122 8.04 3.17 -6.01
N GLY A 123 8.48 3.80 -7.10
CA GLY A 123 9.33 4.97 -7.08
C GLY A 123 10.71 4.71 -6.48
N PHE A 124 11.57 5.71 -6.55
CA PHE A 124 12.94 5.65 -6.06
C PHE A 124 13.49 7.05 -5.76
N LEU A 125 14.60 7.09 -5.04
CA LEU A 125 15.37 8.30 -4.79
C LEU A 125 16.85 7.98 -4.90
N TYR A 126 17.47 8.44 -5.97
CA TYR A 126 18.92 8.52 -6.09
C TYR A 126 19.38 9.85 -5.48
N ALA A 127 20.27 9.79 -4.49
CA ALA A 127 20.66 10.93 -3.66
C ALA A 127 22.08 11.49 -3.95
N GLY A 128 22.60 11.28 -5.16
CA GLY A 128 23.89 11.86 -5.60
C GLY A 128 23.80 13.36 -5.91
N ASP A 129 24.89 13.93 -6.45
CA ASP A 129 25.04 15.38 -6.72
C ASP A 129 23.90 15.96 -7.58
N TYR A 130 23.42 15.17 -8.55
CA TYR A 130 22.22 15.47 -9.33
C TYR A 130 21.13 14.46 -8.95
N PRO A 131 20.33 14.74 -7.90
CA PRO A 131 19.40 13.78 -7.35
C PRO A 131 18.28 13.49 -8.35
N VAL A 132 17.96 12.20 -8.50
CA VAL A 132 16.89 11.73 -9.37
C VAL A 132 15.82 11.13 -8.49
N LYS A 133 14.64 11.75 -8.46
CA LYS A 133 13.51 11.32 -7.64
C LYS A 133 12.33 10.95 -8.52
N ARG A 134 11.81 9.76 -8.29
CA ARG A 134 10.50 9.33 -8.77
C ARG A 134 9.61 9.03 -7.58
N THR A 135 8.54 9.78 -7.42
CA THR A 135 7.55 9.51 -6.37
C THR A 135 6.85 8.18 -6.69
N SER A 136 6.64 7.35 -5.65
CA SER A 136 5.85 6.13 -5.77
C SER A 136 4.47 6.42 -6.35
N LEU A 137 4.03 5.60 -7.30
CA LEU A 137 2.69 5.72 -7.91
C LEU A 137 1.60 5.18 -7.00
N PHE A 138 1.98 4.48 -5.93
CA PHE A 138 1.09 4.06 -4.87
C PHE A 138 1.49 4.67 -3.52
N ASN A 139 0.51 4.85 -2.64
CA ASN A 139 0.70 5.27 -1.26
C ASN A 139 -0.05 4.31 -0.34
N VAL A 140 0.53 4.03 0.82
CA VAL A 140 -0.13 3.24 1.85
C VAL A 140 -0.02 3.98 3.16
N GLY A 141 -1.16 4.23 3.80
CA GLY A 141 -1.23 4.80 5.13
C GLY A 141 -0.74 3.80 6.18
N TYR A 142 -0.47 4.31 7.38
CA TYR A 142 -0.24 3.45 8.54
C TYR A 142 -1.51 2.63 8.81
N MET A 143 -1.33 1.38 9.19
CA MET A 143 -2.41 0.58 9.74
C MET A 143 -2.51 0.83 11.23
N ILE A 144 -3.59 1.46 11.65
CA ILE A 144 -3.85 1.84 13.04
C ILE A 144 -5.19 1.28 13.49
N PRO A 145 -5.43 1.14 14.80
CA PRO A 145 -6.76 0.84 15.31
C PRO A 145 -7.77 1.90 14.84
N ALA A 146 -8.95 1.45 14.44
CA ALA A 146 -10.07 2.32 14.09
C ALA A 146 -10.45 3.16 15.31
N LEU A 147 -10.47 4.50 15.15
CA LEU A 147 -10.49 5.43 16.28
C LEU A 147 -11.71 5.27 17.18
N GLU A 148 -12.89 5.02 16.61
CA GLU A 148 -14.14 4.87 17.37
C GLU A 148 -14.23 3.51 18.10
N ASP A 149 -13.43 2.52 17.67
CA ASP A 149 -13.36 1.19 18.27
C ASP A 149 -12.16 1.06 19.25
N ILE A 150 -11.41 2.15 19.50
CA ILE A 150 -10.22 2.13 20.37
C ILE A 150 -10.53 1.64 21.78
N GLN A 151 -11.71 1.97 22.33
CA GLN A 151 -12.09 1.52 23.68
C GLN A 151 -12.27 0.00 23.77
N ALA A 152 -12.48 -0.69 22.64
CA ALA A 152 -12.53 -2.15 22.56
C ALA A 152 -11.15 -2.80 22.36
N THR A 153 -10.06 -2.03 22.39
CA THR A 153 -8.70 -2.57 22.27
C THR A 153 -8.26 -3.16 23.62
N ALA A 154 -8.37 -4.48 23.75
CA ALA A 154 -7.76 -5.21 24.86
C ALA A 154 -6.28 -5.46 24.53
N LEU A 155 -5.36 -4.92 25.34
CA LEU A 155 -3.95 -5.31 25.32
C LEU A 155 -3.70 -6.21 26.53
N GLU A 156 -3.47 -7.50 26.29
CA GLU A 156 -3.16 -8.47 27.34
C GLU A 156 -1.74 -9.04 27.14
N ALA A 157 -0.96 -9.12 28.21
CA ALA A 157 0.36 -9.77 28.15
C ALA A 157 0.19 -11.30 28.26
N GLN A 158 0.64 -12.04 27.24
CA GLN A 158 0.72 -13.49 27.22
C GLN A 158 2.16 -13.97 27.41
N PHE A 159 2.34 -15.11 28.09
CA PHE A 159 3.64 -15.73 28.33
C PHE A 159 4.01 -16.69 27.20
N HIS A 160 5.12 -16.44 26.51
CA HIS A 160 5.67 -17.33 25.49
C HIS A 160 7.00 -17.96 25.94
N VAL A 161 7.22 -19.21 25.52
CA VAL A 161 8.43 -19.99 25.83
C VAL A 161 9.06 -20.54 24.56
N ARG A 162 10.39 -20.50 24.47
CA ARG A 162 11.13 -21.24 23.45
C ARG A 162 11.38 -22.66 23.96
N HIS A 163 10.85 -23.66 23.25
CA HIS A 163 10.96 -25.05 23.66
C HIS A 163 12.34 -25.63 23.32
N SER A 164 13.14 -25.94 24.34
CA SER A 164 14.42 -26.66 24.22
C SER A 164 14.37 -27.94 25.06
N PRO A 165 14.03 -29.10 24.45
CA PRO A 165 13.80 -30.34 25.19
C PRO A 165 15.06 -30.92 25.84
N SER A 166 16.25 -30.62 25.31
CA SER A 166 17.52 -31.19 25.77
C SER A 166 18.15 -30.44 26.95
N SER A 167 17.70 -29.23 27.28
CA SER A 167 18.31 -28.40 28.35
C SER A 167 17.32 -27.36 28.90
N MET A 168 16.18 -27.86 29.41
CA MET A 168 15.05 -27.05 29.90
C MET A 168 15.45 -25.94 30.89
N LYS A 169 16.36 -26.20 31.85
CA LYS A 169 16.76 -25.20 32.87
C LYS A 169 17.65 -24.06 32.35
N GLN A 170 18.34 -24.23 31.23
CA GLN A 170 19.34 -23.27 30.73
C GLN A 170 18.88 -22.44 29.53
N TYR A 171 17.93 -22.94 28.73
CA TYR A 171 17.56 -22.30 27.45
C TYR A 171 16.06 -21.99 27.30
N GLN A 172 15.22 -22.41 28.26
CA GLN A 172 13.81 -22.01 28.27
C GLN A 172 13.69 -20.61 28.89
N ILE A 173 13.88 -19.59 28.07
CA ILE A 173 13.72 -18.19 28.49
C ILE A 173 12.26 -17.80 28.23
N PRO A 174 11.42 -17.61 29.28
CA PRO A 174 10.10 -17.04 29.11
C PRO A 174 10.23 -15.57 28.71
N TYR A 175 9.47 -15.15 27.72
CA TYR A 175 9.33 -13.75 27.33
C TYR A 175 7.84 -13.41 27.26
N ASN A 176 7.52 -12.18 27.68
CA ASN A 176 6.16 -11.68 27.62
C ASN A 176 5.91 -11.07 26.26
N VAL A 177 4.74 -11.34 25.70
CA VAL A 177 4.27 -10.71 24.48
C VAL A 177 2.91 -10.10 24.72
N GLU A 178 2.74 -8.82 24.41
CA GLU A 178 1.41 -8.22 24.38
C GLU A 178 0.66 -8.74 23.15
N VAL A 179 -0.53 -9.28 23.40
CA VAL A 179 -1.47 -9.77 22.40
C VAL A 179 -2.71 -8.89 22.51
N GLY A 180 -3.13 -8.31 21.39
CA GLY A 180 -4.33 -7.49 21.35
C GLY A 180 -5.17 -7.74 20.11
N SER A 181 -6.48 -7.85 20.30
CA SER A 181 -7.45 -7.88 19.20
C SER A 181 -8.05 -6.49 19.04
N ALA A 182 -8.01 -5.94 17.83
CA ALA A 182 -8.67 -4.69 17.52
C ALA A 182 -9.10 -4.64 16.05
N VAL A 183 -10.02 -3.72 15.75
CA VAL A 183 -10.34 -3.34 14.38
C VAL A 183 -9.26 -2.39 13.89
N TYR A 184 -8.54 -2.77 12.84
CA TYR A 184 -7.51 -1.98 12.19
C TYR A 184 -8.02 -1.39 10.89
N THR A 185 -7.52 -0.22 10.54
CA THR A 185 -7.79 0.42 9.25
C THR A 185 -6.53 0.96 8.62
N PHE A 186 -6.47 0.91 7.29
CA PHE A 186 -5.49 1.61 6.48
C PHE A 186 -6.10 2.00 5.14
N THR A 187 -5.49 2.99 4.49
CA THR A 187 -5.85 3.42 3.14
C THR A 187 -4.69 3.13 2.19
N PHE A 188 -5.00 2.53 1.04
CA PHE A 188 -4.09 2.30 -0.07
C PHE A 188 -4.56 3.12 -1.28
N THR A 189 -3.65 3.79 -1.98
CA THR A 189 -3.96 4.47 -3.24
C THR A 189 -2.96 4.08 -4.31
N ILE A 190 -3.37 4.03 -5.58
CA ILE A 190 -2.47 3.85 -6.72
C ILE A 190 -2.95 4.63 -7.93
N SER A 191 -2.00 5.22 -8.66
CA SER A 191 -2.25 5.80 -9.98
C SER A 191 -1.65 4.91 -11.08
N PHE A 192 -2.52 4.38 -11.93
CA PHE A 192 -2.10 3.56 -13.07
C PHE A 192 -1.70 4.41 -14.29
N LYS A 193 -2.08 5.70 -14.30
CA LYS A 193 -1.89 6.59 -15.45
C LYS A 193 -0.40 6.84 -15.74
N GLU A 194 0.41 6.98 -14.71
CA GLU A 194 1.83 7.35 -14.79
C GLU A 194 2.79 6.13 -14.82
N ILE A 195 2.25 4.91 -14.82
CA ILE A 195 3.05 3.69 -15.02
C ILE A 195 3.72 3.77 -16.40
N ALA A 196 5.01 3.42 -16.43
CA ALA A 196 5.87 3.49 -17.61
C ALA A 196 5.90 4.87 -18.26
N THR A 197 5.80 5.93 -17.45
CA THR A 197 5.87 7.32 -17.91
C THR A 197 6.82 8.11 -16.99
N PRO A 198 7.91 8.70 -17.52
CA PRO A 198 8.81 9.54 -16.72
C PRO A 198 8.04 10.71 -16.09
N LEU A 199 8.25 10.95 -14.80
CA LEU A 199 7.63 12.05 -14.06
C LEU A 199 8.46 13.34 -14.10
N THR A 200 9.76 13.23 -14.39
CA THR A 200 10.65 14.39 -14.50
C THR A 200 10.24 15.25 -15.69
N ALA A 201 9.73 16.47 -15.45
CA ALA A 201 9.20 17.34 -16.49
C ALA A 201 10.28 18.09 -17.32
N PHE A 202 11.52 18.08 -16.86
CA PHE A 202 12.65 18.80 -17.46
C PHE A 202 13.79 17.83 -17.82
N GLY A 203 14.84 18.35 -18.48
CA GLY A 203 15.98 17.57 -18.93
C GLY A 203 15.80 16.95 -20.32
N GLU A 204 16.85 16.32 -20.81
CA GLU A 204 16.92 15.70 -22.13
C GLU A 204 16.05 14.44 -22.18
N ARG A 205 15.21 14.38 -23.21
CA ARG A 205 14.44 13.17 -23.54
C ARG A 205 15.32 12.22 -24.33
N HIS A 206 15.10 10.93 -24.11
CA HIS A 206 15.71 9.88 -24.92
C HIS A 206 14.61 9.07 -25.59
N GLU A 207 14.27 9.44 -26.84
CA GLU A 207 13.08 8.94 -27.54
C GLU A 207 12.99 7.42 -27.55
N GLU A 208 14.10 6.73 -27.85
CA GLU A 208 14.15 5.26 -27.86
C GLU A 208 13.78 4.65 -26.50
N TYR A 209 14.25 5.24 -25.39
CA TYR A 209 14.00 4.70 -24.06
C TYR A 209 12.54 4.94 -23.63
N GLU A 210 11.99 6.11 -23.97
CA GLU A 210 10.60 6.43 -23.67
C GLU A 210 9.63 5.58 -24.52
N GLU A 211 9.96 5.31 -25.79
CA GLU A 211 9.16 4.39 -26.62
C GLU A 211 9.26 2.93 -26.12
N LEU A 212 10.42 2.48 -25.65
CA LEU A 212 10.56 1.17 -24.99
C LEU A 212 9.70 1.05 -23.72
N LEU A 213 9.66 2.10 -22.88
CA LEU A 213 8.78 2.12 -21.70
C LEU A 213 7.31 2.06 -22.12
N LYS A 214 6.93 2.88 -23.09
CA LYS A 214 5.56 2.94 -23.61
C LYS A 214 5.10 1.58 -24.17
N ALA A 215 5.97 0.86 -24.86
CA ALA A 215 5.70 -0.50 -25.33
C ALA A 215 5.46 -1.50 -24.17
N GLN A 216 6.07 -1.28 -23.01
CA GLN A 216 5.88 -2.12 -21.81
C GLN A 216 4.70 -1.68 -20.93
N LYS A 217 4.07 -0.54 -21.21
CA LYS A 217 3.06 0.09 -20.34
C LYS A 217 1.88 -0.82 -20.02
N GLU A 218 1.37 -1.55 -21.00
CA GLU A 218 0.24 -2.46 -20.80
C GLU A 218 0.59 -3.59 -19.82
N ASN A 219 1.71 -4.30 -20.05
CA ASN A 219 2.13 -5.38 -19.17
C ASN A 219 2.47 -4.89 -17.77
N ARG A 220 3.13 -3.72 -17.65
CA ARG A 220 3.43 -3.09 -16.36
C ARG A 220 2.17 -2.70 -15.59
N THR A 221 1.16 -2.17 -16.28
CA THR A 221 -0.14 -1.82 -15.69
C THR A 221 -0.88 -3.08 -15.23
N ARG A 222 -0.92 -4.13 -16.05
CA ARG A 222 -1.53 -5.42 -15.70
C ARG A 222 -0.82 -6.09 -14.52
N ALA A 223 0.52 -6.04 -14.48
CA ALA A 223 1.31 -6.53 -13.36
C ALA A 223 0.95 -5.77 -12.06
N ALA A 224 0.89 -4.44 -12.10
CA ALA A 224 0.54 -3.63 -10.94
C ALA A 224 -0.88 -3.90 -10.43
N LEU A 225 -1.83 -4.09 -11.34
CA LEU A 225 -3.22 -4.42 -11.02
C LEU A 225 -3.36 -5.83 -10.44
N SER A 226 -2.67 -6.83 -11.02
CA SER A 226 -2.65 -8.21 -10.51
C SER A 226 -2.01 -8.29 -9.13
N ALA A 227 -0.87 -7.58 -8.94
CA ALA A 227 -0.22 -7.47 -7.65
C ALA A 227 -1.13 -6.83 -6.60
N LEU A 228 -1.97 -5.87 -7.01
CA LEU A 228 -2.92 -5.22 -6.12
C LEU A 228 -4.03 -6.19 -5.71
N ALA A 229 -4.59 -6.95 -6.67
CA ALA A 229 -5.59 -7.97 -6.39
C ALA A 229 -5.05 -9.02 -5.39
N SER A 230 -3.82 -9.48 -5.58
CA SER A 230 -3.13 -10.38 -4.64
C SER A 230 -2.89 -9.72 -3.28
N PHE A 231 -2.51 -8.45 -3.25
CA PHE A 231 -2.26 -7.71 -2.02
C PHE A 231 -3.53 -7.54 -1.17
N ILE A 232 -4.66 -7.16 -1.77
CA ILE A 232 -5.93 -6.92 -1.07
C ILE A 232 -6.70 -8.19 -0.74
N THR A 233 -6.31 -9.35 -1.27
CA THR A 233 -6.93 -10.64 -0.95
C THR A 233 -6.10 -11.42 0.08
N LEU A 234 -4.78 -11.50 -0.14
CA LEU A 234 -3.88 -12.29 0.68
C LEU A 234 -3.30 -11.54 1.88
N LEU A 235 -3.34 -10.21 1.87
CA LEU A 235 -2.68 -9.33 2.86
C LEU A 235 -1.26 -9.83 3.19
N PRO A 236 -0.35 -9.89 2.19
CA PRO A 236 0.93 -10.56 2.31
C PRO A 236 1.95 -9.82 3.19
N PHE A 237 1.53 -8.86 4.01
CA PHE A 237 2.38 -8.12 4.94
C PHE A 237 2.42 -8.75 6.34
N GLY A 238 3.48 -8.46 7.09
CA GLY A 238 3.59 -8.82 8.50
C GLY A 238 4.62 -9.88 8.91
N ALA A 239 5.19 -9.75 10.11
CA ALA A 239 6.16 -10.67 10.69
C ALA A 239 5.53 -11.92 11.36
N LYS A 240 6.34 -12.98 11.54
CA LYS A 240 6.01 -14.26 12.20
C LYS A 240 4.82 -15.05 11.64
N LYS A 241 4.50 -14.94 10.35
CA LYS A 241 3.42 -15.73 9.71
C LYS A 241 3.52 -17.24 9.92
N SER A 242 4.73 -17.80 9.97
CA SER A 242 4.97 -19.24 10.17
C SER A 242 4.79 -19.76 11.61
N ARG A 243 4.59 -18.85 12.58
CA ARG A 243 4.46 -19.19 14.00
C ARG A 243 3.22 -18.59 14.66
N PHE A 244 2.77 -17.42 14.19
CA PHE A 244 1.62 -16.73 14.74
C PHE A 244 0.40 -16.77 13.82
N LEU A 245 0.59 -16.77 12.48
CA LEU A 245 -0.48 -16.70 11.47
C LEU A 245 -1.67 -15.85 11.97
N PRO A 246 -1.51 -14.51 12.06
CA PRO A 246 -2.47 -13.68 12.75
C PRO A 246 -3.87 -13.90 12.18
N ASN A 247 -4.84 -14.14 13.07
CA ASN A 247 -6.24 -14.20 12.68
C ASN A 247 -6.62 -12.81 12.15
N MET A 248 -6.92 -12.76 10.85
CA MET A 248 -7.34 -11.56 10.14
C MET A 248 -8.69 -11.82 9.50
N GLU A 249 -9.65 -10.96 9.78
CA GLU A 249 -10.97 -11.01 9.19
C GLU A 249 -11.31 -9.67 8.54
N TYR A 250 -11.77 -9.72 7.30
CA TYR A 250 -12.32 -8.55 6.61
C TYR A 250 -13.66 -8.19 7.25
N LEU A 251 -13.78 -6.98 7.79
CA LEU A 251 -15.05 -6.43 8.25
C LEU A 251 -15.72 -5.65 7.13
N SER A 252 -15.02 -4.68 6.57
CA SER A 252 -15.52 -3.89 5.46
C SER A 252 -14.40 -3.20 4.69
N ALA A 253 -14.66 -2.79 3.46
CA ALA A 253 -13.77 -1.97 2.66
C ALA A 253 -14.58 -1.12 1.67
N ILE A 254 -14.00 -0.02 1.21
CA ILE A 254 -14.52 0.74 0.06
C ILE A 254 -13.37 1.07 -0.89
N ALA A 255 -13.59 0.80 -2.17
CA ALA A 255 -12.74 1.22 -3.27
C ALA A 255 -13.44 2.32 -4.07
N ALA A 256 -12.70 3.38 -4.37
CA ALA A 256 -13.11 4.43 -5.29
C ALA A 256 -12.16 4.46 -6.48
N TYR A 257 -12.67 4.11 -7.65
CA TYR A 257 -11.99 4.32 -8.92
C TYR A 257 -12.35 5.69 -9.47
N SER A 258 -11.34 6.44 -9.94
CA SER A 258 -11.52 7.70 -10.66
C SER A 258 -10.77 7.72 -11.99
N ASN A 259 -11.46 8.13 -13.06
CA ASN A 259 -10.85 8.25 -14.38
C ASN A 259 -9.94 9.50 -14.51
N ASP A 260 -10.14 10.52 -13.66
CA ASP A 260 -9.44 11.81 -13.67
C ASP A 260 -8.39 11.92 -12.53
N LYS A 261 -8.40 13.01 -11.73
CA LYS A 261 -7.51 13.25 -10.58
C LYS A 261 -7.95 12.45 -9.35
N GLY A 262 -7.00 12.24 -8.43
CA GLY A 262 -7.21 11.36 -7.29
C GLY A 262 -8.37 11.77 -6.39
N PHE A 263 -9.24 10.79 -6.10
CA PHE A 263 -10.27 10.86 -5.07
C PHE A 263 -9.92 9.83 -4.00
N VAL A 264 -9.62 10.30 -2.79
CA VAL A 264 -9.20 9.44 -1.68
C VAL A 264 -10.42 9.13 -0.80
N THR A 265 -10.68 7.85 -0.61
CA THR A 265 -11.75 7.31 0.25
C THR A 265 -11.62 7.79 1.69
N SER A 266 -12.73 7.88 2.43
CA SER A 266 -12.67 8.16 3.87
C SER A 266 -11.94 7.02 4.61
N PRO A 267 -11.12 7.34 5.63
CA PRO A 267 -10.44 6.33 6.42
C PRO A 267 -11.46 5.51 7.22
N GLY A 268 -11.22 4.21 7.39
CA GLY A 268 -12.09 3.28 8.11
C GLY A 268 -12.08 3.45 9.63
N ASN A 269 -11.98 4.68 10.14
CA ASN A 269 -11.95 4.97 11.57
C ASN A 269 -13.29 4.72 12.27
N SER A 270 -14.38 4.69 11.51
CA SER A 270 -15.74 4.39 11.95
C SER A 270 -16.43 3.49 10.93
N ARG A 271 -17.59 2.92 11.28
CA ARG A 271 -18.46 2.20 10.34
C ARG A 271 -19.08 3.11 9.27
N ASN A 272 -19.11 4.42 9.51
CA ASN A 272 -19.69 5.39 8.57
C ASN A 272 -18.77 5.72 7.38
N PHE A 273 -17.52 5.24 7.36
CA PHE A 273 -16.56 5.61 6.31
C PHE A 273 -17.03 5.29 4.87
N ILE A 274 -17.88 4.27 4.67
CA ILE A 274 -18.50 3.96 3.38
C ILE A 274 -19.46 5.08 3.00
N LYS A 275 -20.38 5.44 3.90
CA LYS A 275 -21.33 6.55 3.73
C LYS A 275 -20.61 7.87 3.46
N ASP A 276 -19.63 8.20 4.30
CA ASP A 276 -18.85 9.43 4.16
C ASP A 276 -18.13 9.49 2.81
N THR A 277 -17.65 8.34 2.31
CA THR A 277 -17.01 8.26 1.00
C THR A 277 -18.01 8.51 -0.14
N VAL A 278 -19.20 7.93 -0.07
CA VAL A 278 -20.27 8.13 -1.06
C VAL A 278 -20.73 9.58 -1.08
N GLU A 279 -21.01 10.17 0.08
CA GLU A 279 -21.41 11.58 0.20
C GLU A 279 -20.32 12.51 -0.36
N ARG A 280 -19.06 12.30 0.02
CA ARG A 280 -17.92 13.06 -0.52
C ARG A 280 -17.74 12.90 -2.02
N ALA A 281 -17.99 11.71 -2.57
CA ALA A 281 -17.88 11.46 -4.00
C ALA A 281 -18.94 12.25 -4.77
N ASN A 282 -20.18 12.23 -4.30
CA ASN A 282 -21.29 13.00 -4.89
C ASN A 282 -21.01 14.50 -4.87
N GLU A 283 -20.61 15.04 -3.72
CA GLU A 283 -20.25 16.46 -3.61
C GLU A 283 -19.04 16.83 -4.48
N TYR A 284 -18.05 15.93 -4.58
CA TYR A 284 -16.89 16.16 -5.46
C TYR A 284 -17.27 16.19 -6.94
N ILE A 285 -18.21 15.36 -7.38
CA ILE A 285 -18.75 15.38 -8.73
C ILE A 285 -19.50 16.70 -8.99
N ILE A 286 -20.38 17.12 -8.06
CA ILE A 286 -21.12 18.38 -8.15
C ILE A 286 -20.17 19.57 -8.22
N LEU A 287 -19.16 19.61 -7.36
CA LEU A 287 -18.13 20.65 -7.36
C LEU A 287 -17.36 20.67 -8.69
N SER A 288 -16.98 19.49 -9.20
CA SER A 288 -16.23 19.37 -10.44
C SER A 288 -17.02 19.83 -11.65
N ARG A 289 -18.33 19.58 -11.71
CA ARG A 289 -19.22 20.10 -12.78
C ARG A 289 -19.23 21.63 -12.85
N LYS A 290 -19.06 22.32 -11.72
CA LYS A 290 -19.06 23.79 -11.68
C LYS A 290 -17.73 24.41 -12.15
N ILE A 291 -16.62 23.69 -11.98
CA ILE A 291 -15.26 24.25 -12.16
C ILE A 291 -14.61 23.72 -13.44
N ARG A 292 -14.98 22.54 -13.92
CA ARG A 292 -14.30 21.83 -15.01
C ARG A 292 -15.24 21.54 -16.17
N SER A 293 -14.67 21.56 -17.37
CA SER A 293 -15.39 21.21 -18.61
C SER A 293 -15.69 19.71 -18.74
N LYS A 294 -15.02 18.85 -17.97
CA LYS A 294 -15.22 17.39 -17.99
C LYS A 294 -15.53 16.89 -16.58
N GLU A 295 -16.64 16.17 -16.47
CA GLU A 295 -17.08 15.53 -15.24
C GLU A 295 -16.17 14.33 -14.90
N PRO A 296 -15.66 14.24 -13.66
CA PRO A 296 -14.95 13.05 -13.21
C PRO A 296 -15.94 11.89 -13.06
N ARG A 297 -15.59 10.73 -13.61
CA ARG A 297 -16.31 9.47 -13.32
C ARG A 297 -15.72 8.89 -12.05
N ILE A 298 -16.55 8.69 -11.03
CA ILE A 298 -16.19 7.96 -9.81
C ILE A 298 -17.06 6.71 -9.73
N MET A 299 -16.42 5.55 -9.57
CA MET A 299 -17.10 4.28 -9.37
C MET A 299 -16.73 3.76 -7.98
N LEU A 300 -17.75 3.39 -7.21
CA LEU A 300 -17.61 2.96 -5.83
C LEU A 300 -18.00 1.49 -5.69
N ILE A 301 -17.10 0.70 -5.11
CA ILE A 301 -17.35 -0.69 -4.76
C ILE A 301 -17.06 -0.82 -3.27
N ALA A 302 -17.91 -1.53 -2.54
CA ALA A 302 -17.70 -1.90 -1.15
C ALA A 302 -17.57 -3.42 -0.99
N LEU A 303 -16.79 -3.82 0.01
CA LEU A 303 -16.91 -5.09 0.67
C LEU A 303 -17.59 -4.82 2.01
N ASP A 304 -18.66 -5.53 2.34
CA ASP A 304 -19.32 -5.36 3.63
C ASP A 304 -19.69 -6.69 4.27
N ARG A 305 -19.18 -6.88 5.49
CA ARG A 305 -19.45 -8.00 6.39
C ARG A 305 -19.82 -7.51 7.80
N GLU A 306 -19.93 -6.20 8.02
CA GLU A 306 -20.27 -5.61 9.33
C GLU A 306 -21.49 -4.67 9.29
N GLY A 307 -22.20 -4.60 8.15
CA GLY A 307 -23.36 -3.73 7.95
C GLY A 307 -22.99 -2.25 7.75
N ALA A 308 -21.74 -1.97 7.37
CA ALA A 308 -21.26 -0.60 7.13
C ALA A 308 -21.84 0.02 5.85
N ALA A 309 -22.34 -0.79 4.91
CA ALA A 309 -22.94 -0.36 3.65
C ALA A 309 -24.48 -0.40 3.69
N ASP A 310 -25.09 -0.71 4.83
CA ASP A 310 -26.55 -0.84 4.96
C ASP A 310 -27.25 0.49 4.64
N ASN A 311 -28.28 0.41 3.79
CA ASN A 311 -29.09 1.55 3.34
C ASN A 311 -28.29 2.65 2.60
N ILE A 312 -27.13 2.31 2.04
CA ILE A 312 -26.34 3.23 1.20
C ILE A 312 -26.62 2.94 -0.28
N GLU A 313 -27.12 3.94 -0.99
CA GLU A 313 -27.30 3.88 -2.44
C GLU A 313 -26.02 4.28 -3.19
N ASN A 314 -25.95 3.98 -4.50
CA ASN A 314 -24.84 4.37 -5.38
C ASN A 314 -23.46 3.77 -5.02
N VAL A 315 -23.46 2.59 -4.40
CA VAL A 315 -22.26 1.78 -4.16
C VAL A 315 -22.56 0.31 -4.51
N GLU A 316 -21.68 -0.32 -5.26
CA GLU A 316 -21.79 -1.76 -5.53
C GLU A 316 -21.25 -2.54 -4.33
N VAL A 317 -22.02 -3.49 -3.77
CA VAL A 317 -21.63 -4.20 -2.55
C VAL A 317 -21.29 -5.67 -2.84
N THR A 318 -20.14 -6.11 -2.35
CA THR A 318 -19.65 -7.49 -2.37
C THR A 318 -19.48 -8.02 -0.94
N ARG A 319 -19.38 -9.35 -0.78
CA ARG A 319 -19.27 -9.99 0.55
C ARG A 319 -17.95 -10.70 0.82
N ASN A 320 -17.11 -10.92 -0.18
CA ASN A 320 -15.82 -11.60 -0.02
C ASN A 320 -14.71 -10.83 -0.75
N PRO A 321 -13.46 -10.89 -0.25
CA PRO A 321 -12.35 -10.10 -0.77
C PRO A 321 -12.02 -10.43 -2.22
N GLU A 322 -12.23 -11.66 -2.67
CA GLU A 322 -11.98 -12.07 -4.07
C GLU A 322 -12.97 -11.43 -5.03
N ALA A 323 -14.26 -11.37 -4.69
CA ALA A 323 -15.28 -10.70 -5.49
C ALA A 323 -15.04 -9.18 -5.53
N PHE A 324 -14.65 -8.61 -4.39
CA PHE A 324 -14.25 -7.20 -4.29
C PHE A 324 -13.07 -6.90 -5.22
N ALA A 325 -12.00 -7.70 -5.13
CA ALA A 325 -10.82 -7.57 -5.96
C ALA A 325 -11.13 -7.76 -7.44
N ARG A 326 -11.91 -8.79 -7.78
CA ARG A 326 -12.34 -9.06 -9.16
C ARG A 326 -13.06 -7.85 -9.74
N ARG A 327 -14.00 -7.25 -9.00
CA ARG A 327 -14.75 -6.10 -9.50
C ARG A 327 -13.86 -4.87 -9.71
N ILE A 328 -12.89 -4.63 -8.82
CA ILE A 328 -11.88 -3.59 -9.02
C ILE A 328 -11.10 -3.83 -10.31
N VAL A 329 -10.66 -5.07 -10.55
CA VAL A 329 -9.92 -5.45 -11.77
C VAL A 329 -10.76 -5.21 -13.01
N GLU A 330 -12.02 -5.65 -13.02
CA GLU A 330 -12.96 -5.44 -14.13
C GLU A 330 -13.11 -3.95 -14.48
N ILE A 331 -13.34 -3.08 -13.49
CA ILE A 331 -13.47 -1.63 -13.72
C ILE A 331 -12.20 -1.04 -14.34
N VAL A 332 -11.03 -1.39 -13.80
CA VAL A 332 -9.76 -0.84 -14.30
C VAL A 332 -9.46 -1.35 -15.71
N GLU A 333 -9.76 -2.62 -16.01
CA GLU A 333 -9.59 -3.19 -17.35
C GLU A 333 -10.55 -2.59 -18.39
N GLU A 334 -11.83 -2.40 -18.05
CA GLU A 334 -12.82 -1.75 -18.92
C GLU A 334 -12.32 -0.37 -19.35
N GLU A 335 -11.80 0.41 -18.41
CA GLU A 335 -11.29 1.76 -18.65
C GLU A 335 -9.96 1.79 -19.43
N ILE A 336 -9.15 0.73 -19.33
CA ILE A 336 -7.96 0.56 -20.19
C ILE A 336 -8.40 0.27 -21.63
N ARG A 337 -9.45 -0.53 -21.83
CA ARG A 337 -9.98 -0.88 -23.16
C ARG A 337 -10.66 0.29 -23.85
N GLU A 338 -11.45 1.09 -23.12
CA GLU A 338 -12.15 2.27 -23.65
C GLU A 338 -11.20 3.39 -24.14
N LYS A 339 -9.92 3.35 -23.77
CA LYS A 339 -8.90 4.35 -24.16
C LYS A 339 -7.97 3.92 -25.30
N LYS A 340 -8.04 2.65 -25.70
CA LYS A 340 -7.39 2.14 -26.92
C LYS A 340 -8.28 2.42 -28.11
#